data_AF-A0A6G3MMF3-F1
#
_entry.id   AF-A0A6G3MMF3-F1
#
_cell.length_a   1.000
_cell.length_b   1.000
_cell.length_c   1.000
_cell.angle_alpha   90.00
_cell.angle_beta   90.00
_cell.angle_gamma   90.00
#
_symmetry.space_group_name_H-M   'P 1'
#
loop_
_entity.id
_entity.type
_entity.pdbx_description
1 polymer ?
#
loop_
_entity_poly.entity_id
_entity_poly.type
_entity_poly.pdbx_seq_one_letter_code
_entity_poly.pdbx_strand_id
1 'polypeptide(L)'
;KYKCTLCEASINTNPCQHPKLKVLICIKCEKRIYKMASKLSDVDSSDYCSWCCYGGELVCCDNCSLSFCCPCIQRNLGFSYLKQVVLPTKKWSCFSCNPEPIKLLVQLCRLALEVNLKSFQTELIRAPTKRKHQTNKTLNKE
;
A
#
# COMPACT_ATOMS: atom_id res chain seq x y z
N LYS A 1 -5.18 -10.63 -11.92
CA LYS A 1 -4.16 -9.55 -11.97
C LYS A 1 -4.42 -8.61 -10.80
N TYR A 2 -3.40 -8.33 -9.99
CA TYR A 2 -3.53 -7.46 -8.83
C TYR A 2 -3.62 -5.98 -9.24
N LYS A 3 -4.42 -5.17 -8.53
CA LYS A 3 -4.57 -3.73 -8.77
C LYS A 3 -4.20 -2.93 -7.53
N CYS A 4 -3.57 -1.78 -7.74
CA CYS A 4 -3.27 -0.83 -6.67
C CYS A 4 -4.56 -0.18 -6.13
N THR A 5 -4.77 -0.22 -4.82
CA THR A 5 -5.95 0.37 -4.17
C THR A 5 -5.97 1.92 -4.20
N LEU A 6 -4.86 2.58 -4.55
CA LEU A 6 -4.80 4.04 -4.64
C LEU A 6 -4.95 4.57 -6.07
N CYS A 7 -4.35 3.92 -7.06
CA CYS A 7 -4.29 4.44 -8.43
C CYS A 7 -4.82 3.48 -9.50
N GLU A 8 -5.34 2.31 -9.10
CA GLU A 8 -5.94 1.29 -9.97
C GLU A 8 -5.01 0.66 -11.01
N ALA A 9 -3.77 1.13 -11.10
CA ALA A 9 -2.75 0.56 -11.94
C ALA A 9 -2.55 -0.93 -11.61
N SER A 10 -2.39 -1.74 -12.66
CA SER A 10 -2.07 -3.15 -12.52
C SER A 10 -0.68 -3.30 -11.87
N ILE A 11 -0.59 -4.20 -10.89
CA ILE A 11 0.65 -4.55 -10.22
C ILE A 11 1.09 -5.90 -10.79
N ASN A 12 2.12 -5.86 -11.62
CA ASN A 12 2.69 -7.06 -12.24
C ASN A 12 3.93 -7.55 -11.48
N THR A 13 4.68 -6.64 -10.85
CA THR A 13 5.90 -6.92 -10.09
C THR A 13 5.96 -6.03 -8.86
N ASN A 14 6.68 -6.46 -7.83
CA ASN A 14 6.94 -5.69 -6.61
C ASN A 14 5.65 -5.12 -5.98
N PRO A 15 4.69 -5.98 -5.61
CA PRO A 15 3.56 -5.56 -4.77
C PRO A 15 4.08 -5.00 -3.45
N CYS A 16 3.52 -3.89 -3.02
CA CYS A 16 3.83 -3.25 -1.75
C CYS A 16 2.58 -3.24 -0.86
N GLN A 17 2.78 -3.03 0.43
CA GLN A 17 1.70 -2.97 1.41
C GLN A 17 1.53 -1.56 1.94
N HIS A 18 0.29 -1.07 2.03
CA HIS A 18 0.00 0.20 2.68
C HIS A 18 0.39 0.14 4.17
N PRO A 19 1.18 1.09 4.70
CA PRO A 19 1.75 1.00 6.04
C PRO A 19 0.69 0.90 7.15
N LYS A 20 -0.40 1.67 7.01
CA LYS A 20 -1.52 1.69 7.97
C LYS A 20 -2.58 0.63 7.71
N LEU A 21 -3.22 0.66 6.54
CA LEU A 21 -4.38 -0.18 6.19
C LEU A 21 -4.04 -1.61 5.78
N LYS A 22 -2.76 -1.93 5.56
CA LYS A 22 -2.30 -3.27 5.14
C LYS A 22 -2.89 -3.79 3.83
N VAL A 23 -3.41 -2.89 2.99
CA VAL A 23 -3.95 -3.18 1.64
C VAL A 23 -2.89 -3.06 0.55
N LEU A 24 -3.21 -3.62 -0.63
CA LEU A 24 -2.26 -3.74 -1.73
C LEU A 24 -2.07 -2.42 -2.48
N ILE A 25 -0.81 -2.02 -2.67
CA ILE A 25 -0.41 -0.79 -3.36
C ILE A 25 0.78 -1.04 -4.27
N CYS A 26 0.96 -0.17 -5.29
CA CYS A 26 2.14 -0.21 -6.14
C CYS A 26 3.29 0.59 -5.51
N ILE A 27 4.54 0.27 -5.90
CA ILE A 27 5.75 0.95 -5.41
C ILE A 27 5.72 2.48 -5.56
N LYS A 28 5.08 3.01 -6.62
CA LYS A 28 4.94 4.46 -6.81
C LYS A 28 4.07 5.08 -5.73
N CYS A 29 2.99 4.40 -5.35
CA CYS A 29 2.07 4.86 -4.30
C CYS A 29 2.69 4.70 -2.91
N GLU A 30 3.43 3.62 -2.67
CA GLU A 30 4.17 3.43 -1.42
C GLU A 30 5.16 4.58 -1.18
N LYS A 31 6.02 4.88 -2.16
CA LYS A 31 6.97 5.99 -2.09
C LYS A 31 6.28 7.33 -1.82
N ARG A 32 5.11 7.57 -2.45
CA ARG A 32 4.32 8.77 -2.22
C ARG A 32 3.83 8.84 -0.78
N ILE A 33 3.27 7.76 -0.24
CA ILE A 33 2.77 7.71 1.14
C ILE A 33 3.89 8.02 2.12
N TYR A 34 5.05 7.38 2.00
CA TYR A 34 6.18 7.65 2.90
C TYR A 34 6.66 9.10 2.81
N LYS A 35 6.77 9.64 1.60
CA LYS A 35 7.15 11.05 1.39
C LYS A 35 6.13 12.03 1.99
N MET A 36 4.85 11.66 2.04
CA MET A 36 3.82 12.51 2.64
C MET A 36 3.75 12.35 4.15
N ALA A 37 3.89 11.12 4.66
CA ALA A 37 3.95 10.87 6.10
C ALA A 37 5.07 11.67 6.78
N SER A 38 6.23 11.81 6.14
CA SER A 38 7.33 12.62 6.66
C SER A 38 7.09 14.14 6.63
N LYS A 39 6.12 14.61 5.85
CA LYS A 39 5.76 16.04 5.78
C LYS A 39 4.56 16.39 6.66
N LEU A 40 3.73 15.39 6.95
CA LEU A 40 2.49 15.52 7.70
C LEU A 40 2.64 15.03 9.16
N SER A 41 3.87 14.79 9.63
CA SER A 41 4.13 14.35 11.00
C SER A 41 3.60 15.32 12.06
N ASP A 42 3.55 16.61 11.73
CA ASP A 42 3.15 17.70 12.64
C ASP A 42 1.74 18.25 12.31
N VAL A 43 1.00 17.58 11.41
CA VAL A 43 -0.32 18.04 10.96
C VAL A 43 -1.40 17.07 11.40
N ASP A 44 -2.55 17.61 11.83
CA ASP A 44 -3.67 16.79 12.27
C ASP A 44 -4.11 15.81 11.17
N SER A 45 -4.22 14.53 11.55
CA SER A 45 -4.52 13.46 10.60
C SER A 45 -5.94 13.53 10.01
N SER A 46 -6.78 14.44 10.50
CA SER A 46 -8.14 14.68 10.00
C SER A 46 -8.16 15.42 8.66
N ASP A 47 -7.12 16.19 8.33
CA ASP A 47 -7.09 17.06 7.14
C ASP A 47 -6.65 16.31 5.87
N TYR A 48 -6.23 15.05 6.02
CA TYR A 48 -5.75 14.24 4.92
C TYR A 48 -6.34 12.83 4.97
N CYS A 49 -6.70 12.33 3.80
CA CYS A 49 -7.16 10.95 3.66
C CYS A 49 -6.06 9.97 4.09
N SER A 50 -6.37 9.14 5.09
CA SER A 50 -5.49 8.10 5.63
C SER A 50 -5.19 6.94 4.66
N TRP A 51 -5.84 6.90 3.50
CA TRP A 51 -5.58 5.94 2.43
C TRP A 51 -4.60 6.49 1.37
N CYS A 52 -4.70 7.77 1.01
CA CYS A 52 -3.94 8.32 -0.12
C CYS A 52 -3.07 9.53 0.17
N CYS A 53 -3.16 10.08 1.39
CA CYS A 53 -2.47 11.28 1.86
C CYS A 53 -2.83 12.57 1.09
N TYR A 54 -3.99 12.61 0.42
CA TYR A 54 -4.53 13.83 -0.19
C TYR A 54 -5.66 14.39 0.67
N GLY A 55 -5.78 15.72 0.72
CA GLY A 55 -6.94 16.41 1.30
C GLY A 55 -8.13 16.47 0.35
N GLY A 56 -9.14 17.27 0.70
CA GLY A 56 -10.36 17.49 -0.09
C GLY A 56 -11.62 17.19 0.72
N GLU A 57 -12.62 16.59 0.08
CA GLU A 57 -13.82 16.11 0.77
C GLU A 57 -13.51 14.81 1.51
N LEU A 58 -13.58 14.86 2.84
CA LEU A 58 -13.17 13.79 3.74
C LEU A 58 -14.32 13.37 4.64
N VAL A 59 -14.46 12.07 4.85
CA VAL A 59 -15.30 11.48 5.89
C VAL A 59 -14.43 11.21 7.11
N CYS A 60 -14.78 11.80 8.25
CA CYS A 60 -14.08 11.61 9.52
C CYS A 60 -14.65 10.42 10.29
N CYS A 61 -13.76 9.66 10.95
CA CYS A 61 -14.16 8.62 11.88
C CYS A 61 -14.73 9.23 13.17
N ASP A 62 -15.80 8.67 13.71
CA ASP A 62 -16.35 9.12 15.01
C ASP A 62 -15.53 8.63 16.22
N ASN A 63 -14.61 7.68 16.01
CA ASN A 63 -13.90 6.98 17.08
C ASN A 63 -12.37 7.26 17.09
N CYS A 64 -11.84 8.01 16.13
CA CYS A 64 -10.42 8.36 16.05
C CYS A 64 -10.18 9.55 15.10
N SER A 65 -8.97 10.10 15.09
CA SER A 65 -8.58 11.24 14.25
C SER A 65 -8.39 10.96 12.75
N LEU A 66 -8.78 9.77 12.26
CA LEU A 66 -8.57 9.39 10.86
C LEU A 66 -9.74 9.80 9.98
N SER A 67 -9.40 10.31 8.81
CA SER A 67 -10.36 10.66 7.77
C SER A 67 -10.03 9.98 6.44
N PHE A 68 -11.04 9.86 5.57
CA PHE A 68 -10.95 9.16 4.29
C PHE A 68 -11.71 9.90 3.21
N CYS A 69 -11.10 10.13 2.05
CA CYS A 69 -11.77 10.81 0.96
C CYS A 69 -12.78 9.91 0.23
N CYS A 70 -13.88 10.53 -0.24
CA CYS A 70 -14.93 9.85 -1.00
C CYS A 70 -14.38 9.02 -2.18
N PRO A 71 -13.41 9.53 -2.99
CA PRO A 71 -12.82 8.75 -4.07
C PRO A 71 -12.13 7.45 -3.62
N CYS A 72 -11.47 7.43 -2.45
CA CYS A 72 -10.82 6.22 -1.96
C CYS A 72 -11.84 5.18 -1.48
N ILE A 73 -12.88 5.63 -0.78
CA ILE A 73 -13.98 4.77 -0.32
C ILE A 73 -14.71 4.17 -1.53
N GLN A 74 -15.12 5.01 -2.48
CA GLN A 74 -15.84 4.57 -3.68
C GLN A 74 -15.01 3.61 -4.53
N ARG A 75 -13.72 3.91 -4.76
CA ARG A 75 -12.84 3.06 -5.57
C ARG A 75 -12.69 1.65 -5.00
N ASN A 76 -12.59 1.53 -3.68
CA ASN A 76 -12.24 0.27 -3.03
C ASN A 76 -13.46 -0.51 -2.53
N LEU A 77 -14.56 0.16 -2.19
CA LEU A 77 -15.74 -0.44 -1.57
C LEU A 77 -17.03 -0.18 -2.37
N GLY A 78 -16.95 0.59 -3.45
CA GLY A 78 -18.06 0.90 -4.32
C GLY A 78 -18.94 2.05 -3.85
N PHE A 79 -19.82 2.49 -4.75
CA PHE A 79 -20.70 3.63 -4.53
C PHE A 79 -21.77 3.37 -3.46
N SER A 80 -22.29 2.14 -3.38
CA SER A 80 -23.27 1.74 -2.37
C SER A 80 -22.73 1.83 -0.95
N TYR A 81 -21.45 1.47 -0.75
CA TYR A 81 -20.80 1.61 0.54
C TYR A 81 -20.51 3.09 0.86
N LEU A 82 -20.00 3.87 -0.12
CA LEU A 82 -19.80 5.31 0.05
C LEU A 82 -21.09 5.99 0.53
N LYS A 83 -22.22 5.72 -0.13
CA LYS A 83 -23.52 6.27 0.26
C LYS A 83 -23.87 5.99 1.71
N GLN A 84 -23.63 4.76 2.19
CA GLN A 84 -23.91 4.41 3.59
C GLN A 84 -23.03 5.19 4.58
N VAL A 85 -21.78 5.43 4.21
CA VAL A 85 -20.79 6.11 5.05
C VAL A 85 -21.04 7.61 5.16
N VAL A 86 -21.50 8.26 4.09
CA VAL A 86 -21.76 9.72 4.10
C VAL A 86 -23.13 10.10 4.67
N LEU A 87 -23.95 9.13 5.08
CA LEU A 87 -25.26 9.42 5.69
C LEU A 87 -25.07 10.02 7.09
N PRO A 88 -25.57 11.25 7.34
CA PRO A 88 -25.34 11.96 8.61
C PRO A 88 -25.94 11.27 9.84
N THR A 89 -26.89 10.36 9.64
CA THR A 89 -27.68 9.77 10.72
C THR A 89 -27.00 8.57 11.39
N LYS A 90 -25.87 8.11 10.88
CA LYS A 90 -25.16 6.95 11.42
C LYS A 90 -23.72 7.30 11.77
N LYS A 91 -23.32 6.93 12.98
CA LYS A 91 -21.91 6.93 13.34
C LYS A 91 -21.14 5.99 12.42
N TRP A 92 -19.97 6.43 11.98
CA TRP A 92 -19.07 5.70 11.12
C TRP A 92 -17.73 5.42 11.81
N SER A 93 -17.35 4.15 11.79
CA SER A 93 -16.01 3.69 12.18
C SER A 93 -15.15 3.47 10.95
N CYS A 94 -13.99 4.12 10.92
CA CYS A 94 -13.06 3.97 9.81
C CYS A 94 -12.45 2.57 9.74
N PHE A 95 -11.70 2.32 8.67
CA PHE A 95 -11.09 1.01 8.37
C PHE A 95 -9.98 0.58 9.35
N SER A 96 -9.50 1.48 10.22
CA SER A 96 -8.60 1.12 11.32
C SER A 96 -9.35 0.72 12.58
N CYS A 97 -10.50 1.33 12.85
CA CYS A 97 -11.35 1.01 14.00
C CYS A 97 -12.20 -0.24 13.73
N ASN A 98 -12.71 -0.38 12.50
CA ASN A 98 -13.44 -1.55 12.02
C ASN A 98 -12.85 -2.02 10.68
N PRO A 99 -11.97 -3.04 10.67
CA PRO A 99 -11.32 -3.51 9.45
C PRO A 99 -12.19 -4.45 8.58
N GLU A 100 -13.36 -4.89 9.06
CA GLU A 100 -14.20 -5.85 8.32
C GLU A 100 -14.51 -5.43 6.87
N PRO A 101 -14.86 -4.15 6.57
CA PRO A 101 -15.12 -3.72 5.20
C PRO A 101 -13.94 -3.91 4.23
N ILE A 102 -12.70 -3.87 4.72
CA ILE A 102 -11.48 -3.98 3.89
C ILE A 102 -10.79 -5.34 4.01
N LYS A 103 -11.37 -6.28 4.75
CA LYS A 103 -10.78 -7.60 5.05
C LYS A 103 -10.31 -8.35 3.80
N LEU A 104 -11.14 -8.36 2.76
CA LEU A 104 -10.79 -9.00 1.50
C LEU A 104 -9.61 -8.31 0.79
N LEU A 105 -9.52 -6.98 0.86
CA LEU A 105 -8.39 -6.22 0.29
C LEU A 105 -7.08 -6.53 1.02
N VAL A 106 -7.13 -6.69 2.35
CA VAL A 106 -5.98 -7.08 3.16
C VAL A 106 -5.56 -8.52 2.83
N GLN A 107 -6.51 -9.44 2.68
CA GLN A 107 -6.23 -10.82 2.29
C GLN A 107 -5.61 -10.90 0.89
N LEU A 108 -6.14 -10.16 -0.08
CA LEU A 108 -5.57 -10.07 -1.43
C LEU A 108 -4.15 -9.49 -1.40
N CYS A 109 -3.86 -8.52 -0.53
CA CYS A 109 -2.51 -8.01 -0.34
C CYS A 109 -1.55 -9.08 0.16
N ARG A 110 -1.94 -9.83 1.20
CA ARG A 110 -1.14 -10.94 1.74
C ARG A 110 -0.80 -11.96 0.65
N LEU A 111 -1.80 -12.42 -0.11
CA LEU A 111 -1.60 -13.39 -1.20
C LEU A 111 -0.67 -12.84 -2.30
N ALA A 112 -0.80 -11.56 -2.67
CA ALA A 112 0.06 -10.94 -3.66
C ALA A 112 1.53 -10.91 -3.23
N LEU A 113 1.79 -10.60 -1.96
CA LEU A 113 3.13 -10.57 -1.39
C LEU A 113 3.74 -11.98 -1.31
N GLU A 114 2.97 -12.97 -0.88
CA GLU A 114 3.42 -14.37 -0.79
C GLU A 114 3.79 -14.95 -2.17
N VAL A 115 2.96 -14.71 -3.19
CA VAL A 115 3.25 -15.15 -4.57
C VAL A 115 4.54 -14.51 -5.08
N ASN A 116 4.72 -13.22 -4.82
CA ASN A 116 5.92 -12.48 -5.22
C ASN A 116 7.18 -13.01 -4.51
N LEU A 117 7.12 -13.31 -3.21
CA LEU A 117 8.26 -13.90 -2.49
C LEU A 117 8.63 -15.28 -3.06
N LYS A 118 7.65 -16.12 -3.37
CA LYS A 118 7.88 -17.45 -3.96
C LYS A 118 8.50 -17.37 -5.36
N SER A 119 8.08 -16.39 -6.18
CA SER A 119 8.70 -16.19 -7.50
C SER A 119 10.16 -15.77 -7.38
N PHE A 120 10.47 -14.83 -6.47
CA PHE A 120 11.85 -14.42 -6.19
C PHE A 120 12.73 -15.58 -5.70
N GLN A 121 12.23 -16.41 -4.78
CA GLN A 121 12.96 -17.59 -4.30
C GLN A 121 13.24 -18.58 -5.44
N THR A 122 12.26 -18.81 -6.31
CA THR A 122 12.41 -19.70 -7.48
C THR A 122 13.45 -19.17 -8.47
N GLU A 123 13.48 -17.85 -8.70
CA GLU A 123 14.47 -17.20 -9.56
C GLU A 123 15.89 -17.30 -8.99
N LEU A 124 16.06 -17.14 -7.66
CA LEU A 124 17.35 -17.28 -6.99
C LEU A 124 17.92 -18.70 -7.11
N ILE A 125 17.07 -19.73 -6.98
CA ILE A 125 17.49 -21.13 -7.14
C ILE A 125 17.90 -21.43 -8.60
N ARG A 126 17.26 -20.76 -9.57
CA ARG A 126 17.54 -20.94 -11.01
C ARG A 126 18.71 -20.10 -11.52
N ALA A 127 19.16 -19.10 -10.78
CA ALA A 127 20.26 -18.23 -11.21
C ALA A 127 21.60 -19.02 -11.23
N PRO A 128 22.29 -19.15 -12.38
CA PRO A 128 23.59 -19.79 -12.43
C PRO A 128 24.61 -18.97 -11.62
N THR A 129 25.29 -19.61 -10.68
CA THR A 129 26.41 -19.01 -9.95
C THR A 129 27.52 -18.60 -10.92
N LYS A 130 27.60 -17.33 -11.32
CA LYS A 130 28.78 -16.80 -12.00
C LYS A 130 29.95 -16.80 -11.02
N ARG A 131 30.76 -17.87 -11.03
CA ARG A 131 32.05 -17.96 -10.34
C ARG A 131 32.94 -16.82 -10.86
N LYS A 132 33.30 -15.87 -10.00
CA LYS A 132 34.39 -14.92 -10.26
C LYS A 132 35.70 -15.71 -10.27
N HIS A 133 36.27 -15.96 -11.44
CA HIS A 133 37.68 -16.33 -11.55
C HIS A 133 38.50 -15.05 -11.31
N GLN A 134 39.04 -14.89 -10.10
CA GLN A 134 40.18 -14.02 -9.87
C GLN A 134 41.41 -14.78 -10.33
N THR A 135 41.90 -14.48 -11.54
CA THR A 135 43.26 -14.83 -11.93
C THR A 135 44.22 -13.90 -11.21
N ASN A 136 44.84 -14.41 -10.15
CA ASN A 136 46.11 -13.88 -9.63
C ASN A 136 47.20 -14.13 -10.69
N LYS A 137 47.92 -13.09 -11.11
CA LYS A 137 49.26 -13.22 -11.68
C LYS A 137 50.12 -11.98 -11.39
N THR A 138 50.90 -12.13 -10.31
CA THR A 138 52.34 -11.82 -10.11
C THR A 138 52.93 -10.46 -10.49
N LEU A 139 53.59 -9.88 -9.47
CA LEU A 139 54.74 -8.97 -9.52
C LEU A 139 55.85 -9.42 -10.49
N ASN A 140 56.52 -8.43 -11.11
CA ASN A 140 57.97 -8.15 -11.09
C ASN A 140 58.18 -6.79 -11.81
N LYS A 141 58.84 -5.77 -11.21
CA LYS A 141 60.31 -5.50 -11.21
C LYS A 141 60.88 -5.75 -12.63
N GLU A 142 61.36 -4.76 -13.38
CA GLU A 142 62.31 -3.67 -13.08
C GLU A 142 62.00 -2.39 -13.87
#